data_AF-A0A640VV77-F1
#
_entry.id   AF-A0A640VV77-F1
#
_cell.length_a   1.000
_cell.length_b   1.000
_cell.length_c   1.000
_cell.angle_alpha   90.00
_cell.angle_beta   90.00
_cell.angle_gamma   90.00
#
_symmetry.space_group_name_H-M   'P 1'
#
loop_
_entity.id
_entity.type
_entity.pdbx_description
1 polymer ?
#
loop_
_entity_poly.entity_id
_entity_poly.type
_entity_poly.pdbx_seq_one_letter_code
_entity_poly.pdbx_strand_id
1 'polypeptide(L)'
;MDADTALTAGKSMGRNQTVLFHEDMRRSAVQSAKIAARIKMGITDGAFEPFFQPQIGFPGATLVGLEALARWKQPDGSHAPAESFIEVANETGLITEIDKAIFGAQSRYARHPDPPRHCEPKGLAQPVERATWQ
;
A
#
# COMPACT_ATOMS: atom_id res chain seq x y z
N MET A 1 -22.32 -36.05 50.18
CA MET A 1 -22.96 -36.48 48.93
C MET A 1 -23.86 -35.36 48.46
N ASP A 2 -23.37 -34.14 48.22
CA ASP A 2 -22.41 -33.63 47.22
C ASP A 2 -23.06 -33.39 45.84
N ALA A 3 -23.57 -32.16 45.70
CA ALA A 3 -23.32 -31.22 44.61
C ALA A 3 -23.32 -31.74 43.16
N ASP A 4 -24.49 -31.99 42.59
CA ASP A 4 -24.61 -32.34 41.16
C ASP A 4 -25.60 -31.49 40.34
N THR A 5 -25.93 -30.26 40.77
CA THR A 5 -26.99 -29.48 40.08
C THR A 5 -26.66 -28.02 39.79
N ALA A 6 -25.42 -27.69 39.44
CA ALA A 6 -25.09 -26.33 39.00
C ALA A 6 -23.96 -26.27 37.96
N LEU A 7 -24.17 -26.79 36.74
CA LEU A 7 -23.24 -26.49 35.64
C LEU A 7 -23.88 -26.49 34.24
N THR A 8 -25.07 -25.93 34.07
CA THR A 8 -25.72 -25.85 32.74
C THR A 8 -26.39 -24.52 32.46
N ALA A 9 -25.71 -23.42 32.80
CA ALA A 9 -26.05 -22.10 32.28
C ALA A 9 -24.76 -21.33 31.97
N GLY A 10 -24.25 -21.44 30.74
CA GLY A 10 -23.13 -20.59 30.30
C GLY A 10 -22.31 -21.07 29.10
N LYS A 11 -22.35 -22.36 28.72
CA LYS A 11 -21.37 -22.90 27.74
C LYS A 11 -21.77 -22.84 26.26
N SER A 12 -22.96 -22.36 25.90
CA SER A 12 -23.35 -22.29 24.48
C SER A 12 -22.82 -21.04 23.76
N MET A 13 -22.45 -19.98 24.48
CA MET A 13 -21.92 -18.75 23.87
C MET A 13 -20.44 -18.86 23.50
N GLY A 14 -19.63 -19.62 24.25
CA GLY A 14 -18.19 -19.74 23.99
C GLY A 14 -17.86 -20.56 22.73
N ARG A 15 -18.47 -21.74 22.56
CA ARG A 15 -18.14 -22.64 21.43
C ARG A 15 -18.49 -22.03 20.08
N ASN A 16 -19.59 -21.28 19.99
CA ASN A 16 -19.99 -20.64 18.74
C ASN A 16 -19.09 -19.43 18.40
N GLN A 17 -18.71 -18.63 19.42
CA GLN A 17 -17.80 -17.49 19.22
C GLN A 17 -16.38 -17.94 18.85
N THR A 18 -15.86 -19.01 19.45
CA THR A 18 -14.54 -19.55 19.08
C THR A 18 -14.51 -20.05 17.63
N VAL A 19 -15.59 -20.70 17.16
CA VAL A 19 -15.69 -21.17 15.77
C VAL A 19 -15.76 -19.99 14.78
N LEU A 20 -16.56 -18.97 15.08
CA LEU A 20 -16.65 -17.75 14.26
C LEU A 20 -15.29 -17.02 14.21
N PHE A 21 -14.63 -16.86 15.36
CA PHE A 21 -13.30 -16.25 15.43
C PHE A 21 -12.25 -17.00 14.61
N HIS A 22 -12.22 -18.33 14.68
CA HIS A 22 -11.33 -19.13 13.83
C HIS A 22 -11.65 -19.00 12.34
N GLU A 23 -12.92 -18.92 11.98
CA GLU A 23 -13.31 -18.75 10.59
C GLU A 23 -12.93 -17.36 10.06
N ASP A 24 -13.15 -16.30 10.84
CA ASP A 24 -12.77 -14.93 10.49
C ASP A 24 -11.25 -14.77 10.39
N MET A 25 -10.50 -15.33 11.34
CA MET A 25 -9.03 -15.38 11.25
C MET A 25 -8.56 -16.12 9.99
N ARG A 26 -9.17 -17.27 9.68
CA ARG A 26 -8.82 -18.05 8.49
C ARG A 26 -9.14 -17.28 7.21
N ARG A 27 -10.29 -16.58 7.16
CA ARG A 27 -10.68 -15.74 6.03
C ARG A 27 -9.68 -14.60 5.85
N SER A 28 -9.33 -13.90 6.91
CA SER A 28 -8.33 -12.82 6.89
C SER A 28 -6.98 -13.33 6.36
N ALA A 29 -6.46 -14.42 6.93
CA ALA A 29 -5.20 -15.02 6.50
C ALA A 29 -5.19 -15.42 5.00
N VAL A 30 -6.30 -15.98 4.51
CA VAL A 30 -6.44 -16.32 3.09
C VAL A 30 -6.47 -15.06 2.20
N GLN A 31 -7.13 -13.97 2.63
CA GLN A 31 -7.12 -12.72 1.87
C GLN A 31 -5.74 -12.07 1.85
N SER A 32 -5.05 -11.99 2.99
CA SER A 32 -3.68 -11.47 3.06
C SER A 32 -2.72 -12.28 2.18
N ALA A 33 -2.83 -13.62 2.18
CA ALA A 33 -2.02 -14.47 1.30
C ALA A 33 -2.29 -14.21 -0.18
N LYS A 34 -3.55 -14.00 -0.58
CA LYS A 34 -3.92 -13.65 -1.96
C LYS A 34 -3.36 -12.29 -2.38
N ILE A 35 -3.47 -11.28 -1.50
CA ILE A 35 -2.93 -9.93 -1.77
C ILE A 35 -1.41 -10.01 -1.89
N ALA A 36 -0.72 -10.70 -0.97
CA ALA A 36 0.73 -10.87 -1.01
C ALA A 36 1.22 -11.55 -2.30
N ALA A 37 0.51 -12.60 -2.76
CA ALA A 37 0.82 -13.25 -4.03
C ALA A 37 0.66 -12.29 -5.22
N ARG A 38 -0.41 -11.49 -5.22
CA ARG A 38 -0.66 -10.47 -6.25
C ARG A 38 0.37 -9.34 -6.23
N ILE A 39 0.83 -8.91 -5.04
CA ILE A 39 1.92 -7.93 -4.91
C ILE A 39 3.19 -8.47 -5.56
N LYS A 40 3.60 -9.70 -5.24
CA LYS A 40 4.80 -10.32 -5.82
C LYS A 40 4.74 -10.39 -7.35
N MET A 41 3.58 -10.78 -7.89
CA MET A 41 3.34 -10.80 -9.33
C MET A 41 3.40 -9.38 -9.91
N GLY A 42 2.74 -8.41 -9.29
CA GLY A 42 2.77 -7.01 -9.71
C GLY A 42 4.18 -6.40 -9.70
N ILE A 43 5.04 -6.76 -8.75
CA ILE A 43 6.45 -6.34 -8.74
C ILE A 43 7.18 -6.92 -9.94
N THR A 44 7.01 -8.22 -10.19
CA THR A 44 7.65 -8.94 -11.31
C THR A 44 7.21 -8.38 -12.67
N ASP A 45 5.92 -8.06 -12.80
CA ASP A 45 5.32 -7.53 -14.02
C ASP A 45 5.54 -6.02 -14.21
N GLY A 46 6.18 -5.34 -13.25
CA GLY A 46 6.38 -3.90 -13.29
C GLY A 46 5.09 -3.08 -13.14
N ALA A 47 4.07 -3.64 -12.50
CA ALA A 47 2.76 -3.01 -12.28
C ALA A 47 2.77 -1.94 -11.17
N PHE A 48 3.91 -1.76 -10.47
CA PHE A 48 4.12 -0.66 -9.53
C PHE A 48 4.81 0.51 -10.23
N GLU A 49 4.09 1.62 -10.37
CA GLU A 49 4.54 2.82 -11.06
C GLU A 49 4.72 3.99 -10.06
N PRO A 50 5.77 4.81 -10.18
CA PRO A 50 5.95 5.99 -9.34
C PRO A 50 5.05 7.14 -9.82
N PHE A 51 4.26 7.70 -8.92
CA PHE A 51 3.58 8.98 -9.13
C PHE A 51 4.28 10.04 -8.29
N PHE A 52 4.38 11.28 -8.77
CA PHE A 52 5.14 12.31 -8.09
C PHE A 52 4.23 13.41 -7.55
N GLN A 53 4.32 13.64 -6.25
CA GLN A 53 3.64 14.75 -5.60
C GLN A 53 4.64 15.87 -5.27
N PRO A 54 4.39 17.11 -5.71
CA PRO A 54 5.26 18.23 -5.38
C PRO A 54 5.17 18.62 -3.90
N GLN A 55 6.32 18.74 -3.27
CA GLN A 55 6.46 19.31 -1.93
C GLN A 55 6.81 20.78 -2.07
N ILE A 56 5.94 21.64 -1.52
CA ILE A 56 6.04 23.10 -1.65
C ILE A 56 6.43 23.73 -0.31
N GLY A 57 7.53 24.46 -0.32
CA GLY A 57 8.04 25.18 0.84
C GLY A 57 7.37 26.54 1.05
N PHE A 58 7.25 26.94 2.31
CA PHE A 58 6.80 28.27 2.73
C PHE A 58 7.87 28.97 3.57
N PRO A 59 7.97 30.31 3.52
CA PRO A 59 7.21 31.24 2.67
C PRO A 59 7.80 31.32 1.25
N GLY A 60 6.95 31.28 0.20
CA GLY A 60 7.38 31.53 -1.18
C GLY A 60 6.86 30.58 -2.26
N ALA A 61 6.13 29.52 -1.90
CA ALA A 61 5.61 28.52 -2.83
C ALA A 61 6.69 27.92 -3.74
N THR A 62 7.91 27.78 -3.21
CA THR A 62 9.04 27.19 -3.93
C THR A 62 8.91 25.67 -3.90
N LEU A 63 9.10 25.02 -5.05
CA LEU A 63 9.24 23.57 -5.10
C LEU A 63 10.50 23.15 -4.35
N VAL A 64 10.33 22.40 -3.25
CA VAL A 64 11.45 21.93 -2.41
C VAL A 64 11.81 20.47 -2.68
N GLY A 65 10.90 19.70 -3.27
CA GLY A 65 11.13 18.30 -3.64
C GLY A 65 9.95 17.65 -4.34
N LEU A 66 10.15 16.41 -4.77
CA LEU A 66 9.10 15.53 -5.26
C LEU A 66 9.07 14.27 -4.39
N GLU A 67 7.88 13.90 -3.94
CA GLU A 67 7.65 12.64 -3.25
C GLU A 67 7.17 11.59 -4.24
N ALA A 68 7.86 10.45 -4.29
CA ALA A 68 7.47 9.30 -5.10
C ALA A 68 6.46 8.43 -4.35
N LEU A 69 5.24 8.38 -4.87
CA LEU A 69 4.15 7.58 -4.34
C LEU A 69 3.96 6.34 -5.20
N ALA A 70 4.05 5.16 -4.58
CA ALA A 70 3.76 3.91 -5.25
C ALA A 70 2.29 3.87 -5.71
N ARG A 71 2.07 3.51 -6.98
CA ARG A 71 0.75 3.22 -7.53
C ARG A 71 0.75 1.83 -8.12
N TRP A 72 -0.14 0.99 -7.61
CA TRP A 72 -0.27 -0.38 -8.09
C TRP A 72 -1.35 -0.47 -9.17
N LYS A 73 -0.91 -0.51 -10.42
CA LYS A 73 -1.77 -0.66 -11.59
C LYS A 73 -2.39 -2.06 -11.63
N GLN A 74 -3.69 -2.07 -11.80
CA GLN A 74 -4.49 -3.28 -11.89
C GLN A 74 -4.66 -3.69 -13.37
N PRO A 75 -5.00 -4.96 -13.65
CA PRO A 75 -5.21 -5.43 -15.02
C PRO A 75 -6.32 -4.69 -15.78
N ASP A 76 -7.29 -4.12 -15.07
CA ASP A 76 -8.36 -3.30 -15.63
C ASP A 76 -7.92 -1.84 -15.95
N GLY A 77 -6.66 -1.50 -15.68
CA GLY A 77 -6.09 -0.18 -15.87
C GLY A 77 -6.30 0.79 -14.71
N SER A 78 -7.04 0.41 -13.67
CA SER A 78 -7.21 1.20 -12.45
C SER A 78 -5.97 1.13 -11.55
N HIS A 79 -5.91 1.99 -10.52
CA HIS A 79 -4.90 1.88 -9.47
C HIS A 79 -5.55 1.39 -8.18
N ALA A 80 -4.95 0.37 -7.57
CA ALA A 80 -5.40 -0.09 -6.27
C ALA A 80 -5.18 1.00 -5.21
N PRO A 81 -6.15 1.23 -4.31
CA PRO A 81 -5.96 2.10 -3.15
C PRO A 81 -4.77 1.64 -2.33
N ALA A 82 -3.94 2.57 -1.87
CA ALA A 82 -2.75 2.27 -1.08
C ALA A 82 -3.09 1.44 0.17
N GLU A 83 -4.16 1.82 0.86
CA GLU A 83 -4.71 1.14 2.04
C GLU A 83 -5.06 -0.34 1.78
N SER A 84 -5.41 -0.71 0.54
CA SER A 84 -5.83 -2.07 0.20
C SER A 84 -4.68 -3.09 0.17
N PHE A 85 -3.43 -2.64 0.14
CA PHE A 85 -2.28 -3.53 0.01
C PHE A 85 -1.11 -3.17 0.94
N ILE A 86 -1.01 -1.93 1.43
CA ILE A 86 0.10 -1.50 2.29
C ILE A 86 0.17 -2.30 3.59
N GLU A 87 -0.96 -2.58 4.23
CA GLU A 87 -0.99 -3.37 5.47
C GLU A 87 -0.39 -4.76 5.26
N VAL A 88 -0.89 -5.49 4.25
CA VAL A 88 -0.36 -6.80 3.87
C VAL A 88 1.11 -6.71 3.46
N ALA A 89 1.51 -5.67 2.72
CA ALA A 89 2.89 -5.47 2.29
C ALA A 89 3.83 -5.29 3.50
N ASN A 90 3.40 -4.55 4.52
CA ASN A 90 4.15 -4.39 5.76
C ASN A 90 4.25 -5.69 6.55
N GLU A 91 3.13 -6.37 6.79
CA GLU A 91 3.09 -7.63 7.55
C GLU A 91 3.92 -8.75 6.91
N THR A 92 3.99 -8.76 5.57
CA THR A 92 4.73 -9.79 4.80
C THR A 92 6.15 -9.37 4.42
N GLY A 93 6.58 -8.16 4.79
CA GLY A 93 7.88 -7.60 4.40
C GLY A 93 8.02 -7.26 2.91
N LEU A 94 6.93 -7.33 2.13
CA LEU A 94 6.93 -6.98 0.71
C LEU A 94 7.00 -5.47 0.47
N ILE A 95 6.75 -4.63 1.48
CA ILE A 95 6.88 -3.17 1.35
C ILE A 95 8.27 -2.76 0.87
N THR A 96 9.33 -3.41 1.39
CA THR A 96 10.70 -3.13 0.97
C THR A 96 10.98 -3.52 -0.48
N GLU A 97 10.32 -4.56 -0.99
CA GLU A 97 10.44 -4.97 -2.39
C GLU A 97 9.70 -4.00 -3.33
N ILE A 98 8.55 -3.46 -2.88
CA ILE A 98 7.85 -2.38 -3.57
C ILE A 98 8.73 -1.13 -3.60
N ASP A 99 9.32 -0.73 -2.47
CA ASP A 99 10.20 0.43 -2.39
C ASP A 99 11.39 0.32 -3.35
N LYS A 100 12.03 -0.86 -3.41
CA LYS A 100 13.11 -1.12 -4.38
C LYS A 100 12.63 -1.01 -5.82
N ALA A 101 11.44 -1.54 -6.13
CA ALA A 101 10.87 -1.44 -7.47
C ALA A 101 10.60 0.02 -7.87
N ILE A 102 10.03 0.81 -6.95
CA ILE A 102 9.79 2.25 -7.15
C ILE A 102 11.10 3.02 -7.27
N PHE A 103 12.09 2.74 -6.43
CA PHE A 103 13.42 3.36 -6.48
C PHE A 103 14.13 3.08 -7.83
N GLY A 104 14.04 1.84 -8.31
CA GLY A 104 14.55 1.47 -9.63
C GLY A 104 13.81 2.19 -10.77
N ALA A 105 12.49 2.32 -10.66
CA ALA A 105 11.66 3.01 -11.64
C ALA A 105 11.93 4.53 -11.67
N GLN A 106 11.95 5.21 -10.52
CA GLN A 106 12.21 6.65 -10.43
C GLN A 106 13.62 7.01 -10.91
N SER A 107 14.61 6.15 -10.68
CA SER A 107 15.96 6.34 -11.19
C SER A 107 16.01 6.40 -12.72
N ARG A 108 15.07 5.75 -13.41
CA ARG A 108 14.92 5.85 -14.88
C ARG A 108 14.30 7.18 -15.29
N TYR A 109 13.32 7.69 -14.53
CA TYR A 109 12.71 9.00 -14.76
C TYR A 109 13.69 10.15 -14.52
N ALA A 110 14.53 10.09 -13.48
CA ALA A 110 15.53 11.12 -13.21
C ALA A 110 16.60 11.23 -14.33
N ARG A 111 16.78 10.18 -15.14
CA ARG A 111 17.64 10.19 -16.33
C ARG A 111 16.91 10.60 -17.60
N HIS A 112 15.60 10.79 -17.55
CA HIS A 112 14.78 11.22 -18.68
C HIS A 112 14.70 12.75 -18.73
N PRO A 113 14.84 13.39 -19.90
CA PRO A 113 14.91 14.86 -20.01
C PRO A 113 13.58 15.58 -19.72
N ASP A 114 12.46 14.86 -19.68
CA ASP A 114 11.13 15.42 -19.48
C ASP A 114 10.42 14.67 -18.32
N PRO A 115 9.99 15.35 -17.23
CA PRO A 115 9.24 14.73 -16.15
C PRO A 115 7.88 14.20 -16.64
N PRO A 116 7.34 13.13 -16.04
CA PRO A 116 6.08 12.55 -16.50
C PRO A 116 4.90 13.52 -16.31
N ARG A 117 3.99 13.56 -17.29
CA ARG A 117 2.86 14.52 -17.38
C ARG A 117 1.91 14.54 -16.19
N HIS A 118 1.89 13.50 -15.36
CA HIS A 118 1.10 13.50 -14.11
C HIS A 118 1.69 14.41 -13.02
N CYS A 119 2.83 15.04 -13.29
CA CYS A 119 3.52 15.96 -12.40
C CYS A 119 3.15 17.43 -12.65
N GLU A 120 2.17 17.75 -13.51
CA GLU A 120 1.69 19.12 -13.71
C GLU A 120 1.02 19.65 -12.44
N PRO A 121 1.65 20.57 -11.71
CA PRO A 121 1.00 21.20 -10.58
C PRO A 121 0.03 22.20 -11.18
N LYS A 122 -1.28 21.95 -11.08
CA LYS A 122 -2.29 22.97 -11.35
C LYS A 122 -2.04 24.13 -10.38
N GLY A 123 -1.34 25.18 -10.83
CA GLY A 123 -1.16 26.44 -10.10
C GLY A 123 0.25 26.80 -9.64
N LEU A 124 1.33 26.09 -10.01
CA LEU A 124 2.69 26.57 -9.75
C LEU A 124 3.23 27.41 -10.91
N ALA A 125 3.70 28.62 -10.59
CA ALA A 125 4.27 29.57 -11.53
C ALA A 125 5.72 29.26 -11.96
N GLN A 126 6.29 28.12 -11.57
CA GLN A 126 7.68 27.76 -11.87
C GLN A 126 7.80 26.37 -12.50
N PRO A 127 8.63 26.19 -13.55
CA PRO A 127 8.93 24.89 -14.13
C PRO A 127 9.60 23.96 -13.11
N VAL A 128 9.34 22.66 -13.22
CA VAL A 128 9.83 21.61 -12.29
C VAL A 128 11.35 21.35 -12.40
N GLU A 129 12.09 22.12 -13.20
CA GLU A 129 13.52 21.95 -13.53
C GLU A 129 14.48 21.86 -12.34
N ARG A 130 14.03 22.14 -11.11
CA ARG A 130 14.84 22.12 -9.88
C ARG A 130 14.31 21.23 -8.76
N ALA A 131 13.43 20.29 -9.06
CA ALA A 131 12.94 19.37 -8.04
C ALA A 131 14.03 18.35 -7.67
N THR A 132 14.57 18.45 -6.45
CA THR A 132 15.48 17.45 -5.89
C THR A 132 14.71 16.20 -5.51
N TRP A 133 15.14 15.04 -6.01
CA TRP A 133 14.62 13.73 -5.64
C TRP A 133 15.27 13.32 -4.30
N GLN A 134 14.46 13.10 -3.25
CA GLN A 134 14.92 12.57 -1.96
C GLN A 134 14.49 11.12 -1.78
#